data_AF-A0A3Q0R753-F1
#
_entry.id   AF-A0A3Q0R753-F1
#
_cell.length_a   1.000
_cell.length_b   1.000
_cell.length_c   1.000
_cell.angle_alpha   90.00
_cell.angle_beta   90.00
_cell.angle_gamma   90.00
#
_symmetry.space_group_name_H-M   'P 1'
#
loop_
_entity.id
_entity.type
_entity.pdbx_description
1 polymer ?
#
loop_
_entity_poly.entity_id
_entity_poly.type
_entity_poly.pdbx_seq_one_letter_code
_entity_poly.pdbx_strand_id
1 'polypeptide(L)'
;MGVEQPIYTTRAHVFQIDPTTKKNWVPASKQAVTVSYFYDSTRNSYRIISVDGSKFAEKFQEVKEAAKLARDKSQEKVETLSNHSQSESGRETPSNNQASSINGTDDEKISHVGPEAALLKSENERLKSAVEQSNTNAKKWETELQTLRENNARLVDALQESSANVESWKKQLSACKEESDTLRQKIAELEAQCNEANQEKQKNAQLTVRVKELEAELQDKEQELENLRKQAEIIPQLMSECESITAKLQAAETRNKELEGRIQGLQLDIDDSRQKQGNMKIELKNLMDVLDGKLDELQEFRQGLSKLGVDN
;
A
#
# COMPACT_ATOMS: atom_id res chain seq x y z
N MET A 1 21.78 -31.49 -1.94
CA MET A 1 20.77 -30.85 -2.82
C MET A 1 20.60 -29.43 -2.34
N GLY A 2 20.76 -28.44 -3.21
CA GLY A 2 20.61 -27.03 -2.82
C GLY A 2 19.18 -26.75 -2.36
N VAL A 3 19.03 -26.15 -1.18
CA VAL A 3 17.72 -25.74 -0.68
C VAL A 3 17.30 -24.51 -1.48
N GLU A 4 16.15 -24.57 -2.13
CA GLU A 4 15.60 -23.47 -2.93
C GLU A 4 15.41 -22.25 -2.02
N GLN A 5 16.07 -21.12 -2.33
CA GLN A 5 15.95 -19.89 -1.55
C GLN A 5 14.85 -18.98 -2.12
N PRO A 6 13.99 -18.38 -1.27
CA PRO A 6 12.98 -17.46 -1.73
C PRO A 6 13.63 -16.15 -2.20
N ILE A 7 13.05 -15.55 -3.25
CA ILE A 7 13.43 -14.23 -3.75
C ILE A 7 12.95 -13.15 -2.80
N TYR A 8 11.80 -13.37 -2.17
CA TYR A 8 11.20 -12.41 -1.26
C TYR A 8 10.26 -13.11 -0.29
N THR A 9 10.29 -12.69 0.97
CA THR A 9 9.41 -13.20 2.03
C THR A 9 8.75 -12.05 2.76
N THR A 10 7.44 -12.15 2.97
CA THR A 10 6.65 -11.12 3.66
C THR A 10 5.47 -11.75 4.42
N ARG A 11 4.75 -10.95 5.22
CA ARG A 11 3.51 -11.37 5.88
C ARG A 11 2.30 -10.86 5.12
N ALA A 12 1.33 -11.74 4.85
CA ALA A 12 0.13 -11.41 4.12
C ALA A 12 -1.13 -11.99 4.78
N HIS A 13 -2.25 -11.28 4.67
CA HIS A 13 -3.57 -11.81 5.01
C HIS A 13 -4.11 -12.59 3.81
N VAL A 14 -4.51 -13.85 4.04
CA VAL A 14 -5.02 -14.73 2.98
C VAL A 14 -6.53 -14.78 3.08
N PHE A 15 -7.20 -14.59 1.96
CA PHE A 15 -8.64 -14.70 1.82
C PHE A 15 -8.96 -15.81 0.83
N GLN A 16 -10.08 -16.49 1.05
CA GLN A 16 -10.62 -17.49 0.13
C GLN A 16 -12.06 -17.09 -0.24
N ILE A 17 -12.51 -17.52 -1.41
CA ILE A 17 -13.92 -17.37 -1.77
C ILE A 17 -14.74 -18.28 -0.86
N ASP A 18 -15.78 -17.72 -0.25
CA ASP A 18 -16.74 -18.45 0.57
C ASP A 18 -17.24 -19.69 -0.20
N PRO A 19 -16.98 -20.90 0.30
CA PRO A 19 -17.29 -22.12 -0.42
C PRO A 19 -18.80 -22.33 -0.61
N THR A 20 -19.63 -21.73 0.25
CA THR A 20 -21.08 -21.84 0.23
C THR A 20 -21.69 -20.81 -0.71
N THR A 21 -21.35 -19.53 -0.50
CA THR A 21 -22.01 -18.45 -1.25
C THR A 21 -21.35 -18.17 -2.60
N LYS A 22 -20.08 -18.57 -2.80
CA LYS A 22 -19.26 -18.31 -3.99
C LYS A 22 -19.17 -16.83 -4.42
N LYS A 23 -19.60 -15.90 -3.56
CA LYS A 23 -19.74 -14.47 -3.88
C LYS A 23 -18.90 -13.56 -3.00
N ASN A 24 -18.52 -14.01 -1.81
CA ASN A 24 -17.79 -13.20 -0.84
C ASN A 24 -16.38 -13.75 -0.59
N TRP A 25 -15.43 -12.85 -0.36
CA TRP A 25 -14.10 -13.20 0.14
C TRP A 25 -14.13 -13.26 1.67
N VAL A 26 -13.71 -14.38 2.23
CA VAL A 26 -13.63 -14.59 3.69
C VAL A 26 -12.19 -14.88 4.12
N PRO A 27 -11.74 -14.38 5.27
CA PRO A 27 -10.37 -14.58 5.73
C PRO A 27 -10.10 -16.07 5.98
N ALA A 28 -9.03 -16.59 5.39
CA ALA A 28 -8.58 -17.97 5.57
C ALA A 28 -7.80 -18.15 6.89
N SER A 29 -7.28 -17.06 7.47
CA SER A 29 -6.59 -17.02 8.76
C SER A 29 -6.94 -15.75 9.53
N LYS A 30 -6.91 -15.82 10.87
CA LYS A 30 -7.10 -14.66 11.77
C LYS A 30 -5.88 -13.73 11.82
N GLN A 31 -4.70 -14.24 11.46
CA GLN A 31 -3.45 -13.50 11.50
C GLN A 31 -2.74 -13.58 10.13
N ALA A 32 -1.92 -12.58 9.84
CA ALA A 32 -1.06 -12.58 8.65
C ALA A 32 -0.07 -13.75 8.70
N VAL A 33 -0.01 -14.50 7.61
CA VAL A 33 0.86 -15.68 7.44
C VAL A 33 2.10 -15.31 6.64
N THR A 34 3.20 -16.04 6.87
CA THR A 34 4.45 -15.84 6.13
C THR A 34 4.33 -16.44 4.73
N VAL A 35 4.53 -15.61 3.72
CA VAL A 35 4.43 -15.95 2.30
C VAL A 35 5.77 -15.67 1.62
N SER A 36 6.25 -16.63 0.85
CA SER A 36 7.52 -16.56 0.15
C SER A 36 7.34 -16.74 -1.35
N TYR A 37 8.03 -15.91 -2.12
CA TYR A 37 8.04 -15.90 -3.58
C TYR A 37 9.27 -16.61 -4.09
N PHE A 38 9.06 -17.54 -5.01
CA PHE A 38 10.10 -18.31 -5.68
C PHE A 38 9.97 -18.11 -7.19
N TYR A 39 11.09 -18.15 -7.90
CA TYR A 39 11.10 -18.17 -9.36
C TYR A 39 11.59 -19.52 -9.82
N ASP A 40 10.73 -20.24 -10.52
CA ASP A 40 11.07 -21.48 -11.19
C ASP A 40 11.58 -21.14 -12.59
N SER A 41 12.91 -21.18 -12.76
CA SER A 41 13.55 -20.94 -14.04
C SER A 41 13.25 -22.01 -15.09
N THR A 42 12.91 -23.24 -14.67
CA THR A 42 12.58 -24.34 -15.58
C THR A 42 11.22 -24.11 -16.21
N ARG A 43 10.27 -23.59 -15.43
CA ARG A 43 8.90 -23.29 -15.89
C ARG A 43 8.70 -21.82 -16.29
N ASN A 44 9.75 -21.01 -16.19
CA ASN A 44 9.72 -19.55 -16.35
C ASN A 44 8.50 -18.92 -15.65
N SER A 45 8.29 -19.27 -14.37
CA SER A 45 7.10 -18.87 -13.63
C SER A 45 7.41 -18.56 -12.16
N TYR A 46 6.59 -17.69 -11.56
CA TYR A 46 6.68 -17.39 -10.14
C TYR A 46 5.73 -18.29 -9.34
N ARG A 47 6.23 -18.82 -8.23
CA ARG A 47 5.46 -19.62 -7.27
C ARG A 47 5.41 -18.89 -5.93
N ILE A 48 4.27 -18.96 -5.28
CA ILE A 48 4.04 -18.37 -3.97
C ILE A 48 3.75 -19.51 -3.00
N ILE A 49 4.56 -19.63 -1.95
CA ILE A 49 4.44 -20.69 -0.95
C ILE A 49 4.24 -20.05 0.43
N SER A 50 3.20 -20.50 1.15
CA SER A 50 2.99 -20.16 2.56
C SER A 50 3.57 -21.26 3.45
N VAL A 51 4.28 -20.88 4.50
CA VAL A 51 5.00 -21.83 5.38
C VAL A 51 4.07 -22.45 6.45
N ASP A 52 2.84 -21.96 6.62
CA ASP A 52 1.83 -22.54 7.52
C ASP A 52 1.08 -23.74 6.88
N GLY A 53 1.84 -24.69 6.32
CA GLY A 53 1.34 -25.83 5.55
C GLY A 53 0.49 -26.86 6.32
N SER A 54 0.42 -26.78 7.65
CA SER A 54 -0.26 -27.80 8.48
C SER A 54 -1.77 -27.86 8.22
N LYS A 55 -2.43 -26.71 8.04
CA LYS A 55 -3.89 -26.65 7.81
C LYS A 55 -4.29 -27.02 6.38
N PHE A 56 -3.42 -26.77 5.39
CA PHE A 56 -3.67 -27.18 4.02
C PHE A 56 -3.38 -28.67 3.83
N ALA A 57 -2.36 -29.21 4.50
CA ALA A 57 -2.07 -30.64 4.49
C ALA A 57 -3.23 -31.48 5.06
N GLU A 58 -3.87 -31.04 6.14
CA GLU A 58 -5.06 -31.71 6.70
C GLU A 58 -6.25 -31.68 5.74
N LYS A 59 -6.58 -30.51 5.16
CA LYS A 59 -7.67 -30.41 4.16
C LYS A 59 -7.38 -31.19 2.88
N PHE A 60 -6.13 -31.22 2.43
CA PHE A 60 -5.74 -32.00 1.26
C PHE A 60 -5.84 -33.50 1.55
N GLN A 61 -5.50 -33.93 2.77
CA GLN A 61 -5.70 -35.32 3.21
C GLN A 61 -7.19 -35.67 3.30
N GLU A 62 -8.03 -34.76 3.78
CA GLU A 62 -9.49 -34.94 3.84
C GLU A 62 -10.12 -35.07 2.44
N VAL A 63 -9.70 -34.24 1.48
CA VAL A 63 -10.13 -34.34 0.08
C VAL A 63 -9.64 -35.63 -0.57
N LYS A 64 -8.42 -36.06 -0.26
CA LYS A 64 -7.84 -37.31 -0.75
C LYS A 64 -8.60 -38.54 -0.21
N GLU A 65 -8.97 -38.55 1.06
CA GLU A 65 -9.80 -39.61 1.66
C GLU A 65 -11.23 -39.60 1.10
N ALA A 66 -11.83 -38.42 0.88
CA ALA A 66 -13.16 -38.29 0.26
C ALA A 66 -13.17 -38.79 -1.20
N ALA A 67 -12.12 -38.50 -1.97
CA ALA A 67 -11.96 -39.00 -3.34
C ALA A 67 -11.76 -40.52 -3.38
N LYS A 68 -11.04 -41.09 -2.40
CA LYS A 68 -10.90 -42.53 -2.23
C LYS A 68 -12.24 -43.19 -1.89
N LEU A 69 -12.99 -42.64 -0.95
CA LEU A 69 -14.31 -43.12 -0.56
C LEU A 69 -15.32 -43.05 -1.71
N ALA A 70 -15.26 -42.01 -2.55
CA ALA A 70 -16.10 -41.91 -3.76
C ALA A 70 -15.73 -42.97 -4.80
N ARG A 71 -14.45 -43.30 -4.96
CA ARG A 71 -13.98 -44.40 -5.81
C ARG A 71 -14.50 -45.74 -5.30
N ASP A 72 -14.34 -46.02 -4.01
CA ASP A 72 -14.76 -47.29 -3.40
C ASP A 72 -16.29 -47.46 -3.49
N LYS A 73 -17.06 -46.39 -3.27
CA LYS A 73 -18.53 -46.39 -3.41
C LYS A 73 -19.01 -46.54 -4.86
N SER A 74 -18.22 -46.08 -5.84
CA SER A 74 -18.50 -46.33 -7.26
C SER A 74 -18.22 -47.77 -7.67
N GLN A 75 -17.27 -48.43 -7.00
CA GLN A 75 -16.91 -49.83 -7.25
C GLN A 75 -17.93 -50.80 -6.63
N GLU A 76 -18.45 -50.48 -5.44
CA GLU A 76 -19.50 -51.24 -4.75
C GLU A 76 -20.86 -51.20 -5.50
N LYS A 77 -21.13 -50.10 -6.23
CA LYS A 77 -22.33 -49.95 -7.08
C LYS A 77 -22.23 -50.74 -8.40
N VAL A 78 -21.03 -51.10 -8.85
CA VAL A 78 -20.82 -51.96 -10.02
C VAL A 78 -20.95 -53.45 -9.65
N GLU A 79 -20.49 -53.83 -8.46
CA GLU A 79 -20.63 -55.22 -7.98
C GLU A 79 -22.08 -55.59 -7.60
N THR A 80 -22.90 -54.61 -7.17
CA THR A 80 -24.34 -54.84 -6.89
C THR A 80 -25.24 -54.84 -8.13
N LEU A 81 -24.80 -54.27 -9.26
CA LEU A 81 -25.54 -54.33 -10.54
C LEU A 81 -25.22 -55.60 -11.35
N SER A 82 -24.19 -56.36 -10.97
CA SER A 82 -23.77 -57.56 -11.70
C SER A 82 -24.62 -58.82 -11.44
N ASN A 83 -25.63 -58.77 -10.56
CA ASN A 83 -26.46 -59.93 -10.18
C ASN A 83 -27.96 -59.79 -10.51
N HIS A 84 -28.37 -58.84 -11.35
CA HIS A 84 -29.78 -58.71 -11.74
C HIS A 84 -29.98 -58.52 -13.25
N SER A 85 -29.44 -59.43 -14.03
CA SER A 85 -29.76 -59.59 -15.46
C SER A 85 -29.57 -61.04 -15.88
N GLN A 86 -30.50 -61.90 -15.45
CA GLN A 86 -30.78 -63.18 -16.11
C GLN A 86 -32.28 -63.25 -16.37
N SER A 87 -32.67 -62.98 -17.62
CA SER A 87 -33.78 -63.57 -18.42
C SER A 87 -34.07 -62.61 -19.58
N GLU A 88 -33.35 -62.76 -20.70
CA GLU A 88 -33.79 -63.44 -21.95
C GLU A 88 -34.61 -62.50 -22.85
N SER A 89 -34.02 -61.99 -23.95
CA SER A 89 -33.94 -62.65 -25.28
C SER A 89 -35.35 -62.84 -25.87
N GLY A 90 -35.76 -62.19 -26.96
CA GLY A 90 -35.06 -62.12 -28.24
C GLY A 90 -35.82 -62.99 -29.25
N ARG A 91 -36.68 -62.33 -30.04
CA ARG A 91 -37.05 -62.65 -31.44
C ARG A 91 -37.91 -63.90 -31.76
N GLU A 92 -38.70 -63.70 -32.83
CA GLU A 92 -39.21 -64.65 -33.85
C GLU A 92 -40.69 -65.11 -33.79
N THR A 93 -41.40 -64.76 -34.87
CA THR A 93 -42.51 -65.52 -35.47
C THR A 93 -42.20 -67.01 -35.59
N PRO A 94 -43.22 -67.89 -35.52
CA PRO A 94 -43.38 -68.83 -36.64
C PRO A 94 -44.83 -69.18 -37.02
N SER A 95 -44.91 -69.69 -38.25
CA SER A 95 -46.04 -70.34 -38.92
C SER A 95 -46.05 -71.86 -38.63
N ASN A 96 -47.27 -72.43 -38.53
CA ASN A 96 -47.69 -73.78 -38.95
C ASN A 96 -47.04 -75.07 -38.36
N ASN A 97 -47.84 -75.92 -37.67
CA ASN A 97 -48.10 -77.34 -38.02
C ASN A 97 -48.97 -78.12 -36.98
N GLN A 98 -49.58 -79.19 -37.47
CA GLN A 98 -50.70 -80.02 -37.00
C GLN A 98 -50.42 -81.06 -35.89
N ALA A 99 -51.50 -81.54 -35.24
CA ALA A 99 -51.86 -82.97 -34.96
C ALA A 99 -53.19 -83.02 -34.18
N SER A 100 -54.34 -83.42 -34.76
CA SER A 100 -54.94 -84.79 -34.78
C SER A 100 -55.09 -85.51 -33.43
N SER A 101 -56.33 -85.74 -32.97
CA SER A 101 -56.72 -87.01 -32.33
C SER A 101 -58.24 -87.25 -32.35
N ILE A 102 -58.61 -88.29 -33.11
CA ILE A 102 -59.71 -89.26 -33.05
C ILE A 102 -60.73 -89.14 -31.89
N ASN A 103 -62.03 -89.08 -32.24
CA ASN A 103 -62.98 -90.12 -31.84
C ASN A 103 -64.17 -90.17 -32.82
N GLY A 104 -64.38 -91.34 -33.42
CA GLY A 104 -65.57 -91.64 -34.21
C GLY A 104 -66.51 -92.49 -33.37
N THR A 105 -67.78 -92.14 -33.34
CA THR A 105 -68.86 -93.11 -33.12
C THR A 105 -70.08 -92.63 -33.88
N ASP A 106 -70.25 -93.29 -35.01
CA ASP A 106 -71.41 -93.48 -35.87
C ASP A 106 -72.64 -93.94 -35.05
N ASP A 107 -73.81 -93.34 -35.25
CA ASP A 107 -75.03 -94.06 -35.70
C ASP A 107 -76.25 -93.12 -35.89
N GLU A 108 -77.14 -93.55 -36.76
CA GLU A 108 -78.15 -92.83 -37.55
C GLU A 108 -79.33 -92.15 -36.83
N LYS A 109 -79.85 -91.06 -37.42
CA LYS A 109 -81.29 -90.89 -37.73
C LYS A 109 -81.59 -89.70 -38.66
N ILE A 110 -81.78 -90.05 -39.93
CA ILE A 110 -82.72 -89.51 -40.95
C ILE A 110 -83.54 -88.27 -40.51
N SER A 111 -83.28 -87.12 -41.13
CA SER A 111 -84.34 -86.19 -41.57
C SER A 111 -83.80 -85.24 -42.65
N HIS A 112 -84.48 -85.21 -43.79
CA HIS A 112 -84.14 -84.46 -44.99
C HIS A 112 -84.00 -82.95 -44.75
N VAL A 113 -82.78 -82.44 -44.88
CA VAL A 113 -82.50 -81.05 -45.30
C VAL A 113 -81.37 -81.12 -46.33
N GLY A 114 -81.55 -80.54 -47.52
CA GLY A 114 -80.65 -80.71 -48.65
C GLY A 114 -79.20 -80.23 -48.40
N PRO A 115 -78.20 -80.76 -49.14
CA PRO A 115 -76.77 -80.41 -49.01
C PRO A 115 -76.47 -78.90 -49.08
N GLU A 116 -77.32 -78.16 -49.78
CA GLU A 116 -77.25 -76.72 -49.98
C GLU A 116 -77.47 -75.92 -48.67
N ALA A 117 -78.35 -76.39 -47.78
CA ALA A 117 -78.64 -75.69 -46.52
C ALA A 117 -77.49 -75.78 -45.50
N ALA A 118 -76.79 -76.92 -45.46
CA ALA A 118 -75.62 -77.11 -44.59
C ALA A 118 -74.42 -76.26 -45.07
N LEU A 119 -74.22 -76.17 -46.39
CA LEU A 119 -73.21 -75.30 -46.99
C LEU A 119 -73.51 -73.81 -46.73
N LEU A 120 -74.76 -73.37 -46.91
CA LEU A 120 -75.19 -72.00 -46.60
C LEU A 120 -75.03 -71.65 -45.12
N LYS A 121 -75.21 -72.60 -44.21
CA LYS A 121 -75.00 -72.39 -42.77
C LYS A 121 -73.51 -72.21 -42.44
N SER A 122 -72.64 -73.06 -43.00
CA SER A 122 -71.18 -72.93 -42.83
C SER A 122 -70.66 -71.62 -43.42
N GLU A 123 -71.19 -71.21 -44.57
CA GLU A 123 -70.83 -69.96 -45.22
C GLU A 123 -71.32 -68.74 -44.42
N ASN A 124 -72.52 -68.79 -43.83
CA ASN A 124 -73.01 -67.75 -42.93
C ASN A 124 -72.14 -67.60 -41.67
N GLU A 125 -71.71 -68.71 -41.06
CA GLU A 125 -70.79 -68.64 -39.91
C GLU A 125 -69.42 -68.09 -40.32
N ARG A 126 -68.90 -68.48 -41.49
CA ARG A 126 -67.65 -67.91 -42.04
C ARG A 126 -67.75 -66.41 -42.28
N LEU A 127 -68.85 -65.95 -42.90
CA LEU A 127 -69.11 -64.52 -43.13
C LEU A 127 -69.27 -63.76 -41.80
N LYS A 128 -69.95 -64.35 -40.82
CA LYS A 128 -70.09 -63.77 -39.49
C LYS A 128 -68.74 -63.61 -38.79
N SER A 129 -67.89 -64.65 -38.81
CA SER A 129 -66.52 -64.55 -38.30
C SER A 129 -65.68 -63.52 -39.06
N ALA A 130 -65.83 -63.42 -40.39
CA ALA A 130 -65.14 -62.41 -41.19
C ALA A 130 -65.62 -60.98 -40.87
N VAL A 131 -66.91 -60.79 -40.59
CA VAL A 131 -67.46 -59.50 -40.13
C VAL A 131 -66.97 -59.16 -38.73
N GLU A 132 -66.96 -60.11 -37.80
CA GLU A 132 -66.38 -59.90 -36.45
C GLU A 132 -64.88 -59.56 -36.53
N GLN A 133 -64.14 -60.24 -37.40
CA GLN A 133 -62.73 -59.94 -37.67
C GLN A 133 -62.55 -58.56 -38.31
N SER A 134 -63.40 -58.17 -39.26
CA SER A 134 -63.37 -56.83 -39.84
C SER A 134 -63.69 -55.75 -38.80
N ASN A 135 -64.63 -56.00 -37.89
CA ASN A 135 -65.02 -55.07 -36.85
C ASN A 135 -63.92 -54.90 -35.79
N THR A 136 -63.23 -55.98 -35.43
CA THR A 136 -62.05 -55.91 -34.54
C THR A 136 -60.89 -55.18 -35.20
N ASN A 137 -60.65 -55.41 -36.49
CA ASN A 137 -59.66 -54.64 -37.27
C ASN A 137 -60.00 -53.15 -37.32
N ALA A 138 -61.26 -52.78 -37.61
CA ALA A 138 -61.70 -51.40 -37.63
C ALA A 138 -61.46 -50.70 -36.27
N LYS A 139 -61.80 -51.37 -35.15
CA LYS A 139 -61.50 -50.87 -33.80
C LYS A 139 -60.01 -50.69 -33.55
N LYS A 140 -59.17 -51.63 -34.00
CA LYS A 140 -57.70 -51.51 -33.88
C LYS A 140 -57.19 -50.25 -34.59
N TRP A 141 -57.61 -50.05 -35.84
CA TRP A 141 -57.24 -48.85 -36.61
C TRP A 141 -57.76 -47.55 -35.97
N GLU A 142 -58.96 -47.58 -35.41
CA GLU A 142 -59.53 -46.43 -34.69
C GLU A 142 -58.72 -46.08 -33.44
N THR A 143 -58.32 -47.08 -32.64
CA THR A 143 -57.46 -46.85 -31.47
C THR A 143 -56.08 -46.33 -31.85
N GLU A 144 -55.46 -46.87 -32.90
CA GLU A 144 -54.15 -46.44 -33.38
C GLU A 144 -54.20 -45.00 -33.92
N LEU A 145 -55.26 -44.65 -34.66
CA LEU A 145 -55.49 -43.28 -35.12
C LEU A 145 -55.64 -42.31 -33.94
N GLN A 146 -56.35 -42.72 -32.88
CA GLN A 146 -56.49 -41.91 -31.68
C GLN A 146 -55.14 -41.72 -30.96
N THR A 147 -54.36 -42.78 -30.78
CA THR A 147 -53.01 -42.70 -30.20
C THR A 147 -52.09 -41.79 -31.04
N LEU A 148 -52.17 -41.86 -32.37
CA LEU A 148 -51.40 -40.99 -33.26
C LEU A 148 -51.80 -39.52 -33.11
N ARG A 149 -53.10 -39.23 -32.97
CA ARG A 149 -53.58 -37.86 -32.69
C ARG A 149 -53.06 -37.33 -31.36
N GLU A 150 -53.12 -38.13 -30.31
CA GLU A 150 -52.60 -37.77 -28.99
C GLU A 150 -51.08 -37.55 -29.01
N ASN A 151 -50.33 -38.42 -29.70
CA ASN A 151 -48.90 -38.24 -29.88
C ASN A 151 -48.57 -36.98 -30.66
N ASN A 152 -49.33 -36.66 -31.72
CA ASN A 152 -49.15 -35.43 -32.48
C ASN A 152 -49.40 -34.20 -31.62
N ALA A 153 -50.47 -34.20 -30.81
CA ALA A 153 -50.76 -33.12 -29.86
C ALA A 153 -49.61 -32.90 -28.87
N ARG A 154 -49.08 -33.97 -28.26
CA ARG A 154 -47.92 -33.87 -27.35
C ARG A 154 -46.66 -33.33 -28.01
N LEU A 155 -46.42 -33.68 -29.28
CA LEU A 155 -45.28 -33.16 -30.04
C LEU A 155 -45.44 -31.65 -30.33
N VAL A 156 -46.67 -31.20 -30.63
CA VAL A 156 -46.97 -29.78 -30.81
C VAL A 156 -46.74 -29.01 -29.51
N ASP A 157 -47.22 -29.52 -28.37
CA ASP A 157 -47.01 -28.90 -27.05
C ASP A 157 -45.52 -28.81 -26.70
N ALA A 158 -44.76 -29.89 -26.89
CA ALA A 158 -43.32 -29.92 -26.64
C ALA A 158 -42.54 -28.95 -27.57
N LEU A 159 -42.96 -28.80 -28.82
CA LEU A 159 -42.37 -27.85 -29.76
C LEU A 159 -42.66 -26.40 -29.34
N GLN A 160 -43.88 -26.12 -28.89
CA GLN A 160 -44.25 -24.79 -28.38
C GLN A 160 -43.47 -24.45 -27.11
N GLU A 161 -43.34 -25.40 -26.18
CA GLU A 161 -42.52 -25.23 -24.98
C GLU A 161 -41.04 -25.00 -25.32
N SER A 162 -40.48 -25.81 -26.24
CA SER A 162 -39.10 -25.61 -26.71
C SER A 162 -38.92 -24.23 -27.36
N SER A 163 -39.90 -23.75 -28.11
CA SER A 163 -39.86 -22.42 -28.74
C SER A 163 -39.89 -21.30 -27.69
N ALA A 164 -40.75 -21.41 -26.68
CA ALA A 164 -40.79 -20.47 -25.55
C ALA A 164 -39.48 -20.47 -24.76
N ASN A 165 -38.86 -21.65 -24.56
CA ASN A 165 -37.56 -21.77 -23.91
C ASN A 165 -36.47 -21.06 -24.71
N VAL A 166 -36.42 -21.23 -26.03
CA VAL A 166 -35.45 -20.53 -26.89
C VAL A 166 -35.57 -19.00 -26.74
N GLU A 167 -36.79 -18.46 -26.71
CA GLU A 167 -36.99 -17.02 -26.50
C GLU A 167 -36.56 -16.55 -25.10
N SER A 168 -36.81 -17.35 -24.06
CA SER A 168 -36.31 -17.07 -22.70
C SER A 168 -34.78 -17.04 -22.64
N TRP A 169 -34.12 -18.03 -23.26
CA TRP A 169 -32.65 -18.07 -23.33
C TRP A 169 -32.05 -16.89 -24.11
N LYS A 170 -32.69 -16.48 -25.21
CA LYS A 170 -32.29 -15.26 -25.95
C LYS A 170 -32.36 -14.03 -25.06
N LYS A 171 -33.42 -13.88 -24.26
CA LYS A 171 -33.56 -12.75 -23.33
C LYS A 171 -32.48 -12.78 -22.24
N GLN A 172 -32.20 -13.94 -21.66
CA GLN A 172 -31.13 -14.09 -20.66
C GLN A 172 -29.75 -13.78 -21.27
N LEU A 173 -29.50 -14.21 -22.50
CA LEU A 173 -28.26 -13.89 -23.20
C LEU A 173 -28.09 -12.39 -23.45
N SER A 174 -29.16 -11.68 -23.81
CA SER A 174 -29.12 -10.21 -23.95
C SER A 174 -28.77 -9.54 -22.62
N ALA A 175 -29.46 -9.91 -21.55
CA ALA A 175 -29.21 -9.36 -20.22
C ALA A 175 -27.77 -9.61 -19.75
N CYS A 176 -27.25 -10.82 -19.98
CA CYS A 176 -25.87 -11.15 -19.63
C CYS A 176 -24.84 -10.34 -20.45
N LYS A 177 -25.12 -10.07 -21.73
CA LYS A 177 -24.28 -9.21 -22.57
C LYS A 177 -24.27 -7.77 -22.05
N GLU A 178 -25.44 -7.21 -21.75
CA GLU A 178 -25.57 -5.85 -21.21
C GLU A 178 -24.85 -5.70 -19.86
N GLU A 179 -24.96 -6.70 -18.98
CA GLU A 179 -24.21 -6.73 -17.72
C GLU A 179 -22.70 -6.81 -17.96
N SER A 180 -22.26 -7.66 -18.89
CA SER A 180 -20.85 -7.79 -19.25
C SER A 180 -20.26 -6.49 -19.81
N ASP A 181 -21.02 -5.77 -20.63
CA ASP A 181 -20.62 -4.48 -21.20
C ASP A 181 -20.59 -3.38 -20.13
N THR A 182 -21.56 -3.37 -19.22
CA THR A 182 -21.57 -2.47 -18.06
C THR A 182 -20.35 -2.70 -17.17
N LEU A 183 -20.00 -3.97 -16.88
CA LEU A 183 -18.82 -4.32 -16.10
C LEU A 183 -17.53 -3.92 -16.81
N ARG A 184 -17.43 -4.14 -18.14
CA ARG A 184 -16.28 -3.68 -18.94
C ARG A 184 -16.12 -2.16 -18.85
N GLN A 185 -17.21 -1.40 -18.97
CA GLN A 185 -17.17 0.04 -18.82
C GLN A 185 -16.72 0.45 -17.41
N LYS A 186 -17.20 -0.24 -16.36
CA LYS A 186 -16.80 0.07 -14.99
C LYS A 186 -15.32 -0.24 -14.72
N ILE A 187 -14.79 -1.31 -15.28
CA ILE A 187 -13.36 -1.64 -15.21
C ILE A 187 -12.54 -0.53 -15.87
N ALA A 188 -12.90 -0.10 -17.07
CA ALA A 188 -12.19 0.98 -17.77
C ALA A 188 -12.22 2.31 -16.98
N GLU A 189 -13.36 2.64 -16.36
CA GLU A 189 -13.48 3.82 -15.50
C GLU A 189 -12.56 3.72 -14.27
N LEU A 190 -12.53 2.57 -13.59
CA LEU A 190 -11.68 2.35 -12.43
C LEU A 190 -10.19 2.37 -12.80
N GLU A 191 -9.81 1.80 -13.95
CA GLU A 191 -8.45 1.87 -14.46
C GLU A 191 -8.02 3.31 -14.75
N ALA A 192 -8.89 4.14 -15.34
CA ALA A 192 -8.64 5.56 -15.55
C ALA A 192 -8.45 6.31 -14.22
N GLN A 193 -9.32 6.06 -13.23
CA GLN A 193 -9.20 6.65 -11.89
C GLN A 193 -7.91 6.23 -11.18
N CYS A 194 -7.50 4.96 -11.30
CA CYS A 194 -6.22 4.49 -10.75
C CYS A 194 -5.02 5.19 -11.40
N ASN A 195 -5.06 5.40 -12.72
CA ASN A 195 -4.01 6.12 -13.43
C ASN A 195 -3.92 7.58 -12.99
N GLU A 196 -5.05 8.27 -12.85
CA GLU A 196 -5.11 9.64 -12.34
C GLU A 196 -4.58 9.75 -10.91
N ALA A 197 -5.02 8.85 -10.02
CA ALA A 197 -4.54 8.79 -8.63
C ALA A 197 -3.02 8.55 -8.57
N ASN A 198 -2.46 7.72 -9.47
CA ASN A 198 -1.03 7.49 -9.53
C ASN A 198 -0.25 8.70 -10.04
N GLN A 199 -0.77 9.42 -11.04
CA GLN A 199 -0.19 10.68 -11.51
C GLN A 199 -0.18 11.73 -10.39
N GLU A 200 -1.28 11.85 -9.64
CA GLU A 200 -1.38 12.80 -8.55
C GLU A 200 -0.45 12.44 -7.38
N LYS A 201 -0.32 11.15 -7.08
CA LYS A 201 0.68 10.64 -6.12
C LYS A 201 2.11 11.01 -6.54
N GLN A 202 2.44 10.91 -7.83
CA GLN A 202 3.76 11.30 -8.35
C GLN A 202 4.00 12.81 -8.21
N LYS A 203 3.02 13.64 -8.56
CA LYS A 203 3.11 15.10 -8.37
C LYS A 203 3.29 15.46 -6.89
N ASN A 204 2.52 14.84 -6.00
CA ASN A 204 2.65 15.05 -4.55
C ASN A 204 4.03 14.65 -4.02
N ALA A 205 4.60 13.56 -4.53
CA ALA A 205 5.97 13.17 -4.19
C ALA A 205 7.00 14.21 -4.63
N GLN A 206 6.87 14.76 -5.85
CA GLN A 206 7.73 15.84 -6.35
C GLN A 206 7.58 17.13 -5.52
N LEU A 207 6.35 17.53 -5.20
CA LEU A 207 6.08 18.69 -4.35
C LEU A 207 6.67 18.50 -2.95
N THR A 208 6.58 17.30 -2.37
CA THR A 208 7.18 16.99 -1.07
C THR A 208 8.70 17.17 -1.09
N VAL A 209 9.37 16.74 -2.16
CA VAL A 209 10.81 16.97 -2.33
C VAL A 209 11.11 18.46 -2.47
N ARG A 210 10.35 19.18 -3.30
CA ARG A 210 10.55 20.62 -3.50
C ARG A 210 10.36 21.43 -2.22
N VAL A 211 9.40 21.06 -1.38
CA VAL A 211 9.20 21.70 -0.07
C VAL A 211 10.44 21.50 0.82
N LYS A 212 10.97 20.27 0.91
CA LYS A 212 12.18 20.00 1.70
C LYS A 212 13.41 20.77 1.20
N GLU A 213 13.56 20.91 -0.11
CA GLU A 213 14.63 21.71 -0.70
C GLU A 213 14.51 23.19 -0.31
N LEU A 214 13.29 23.74 -0.39
CA LEU A 214 13.01 25.14 -0.01
C LEU A 214 13.21 25.37 1.49
N GLU A 215 12.83 24.41 2.33
CA GLU A 215 13.08 24.46 3.78
C GLU A 215 14.59 24.49 4.09
N ALA A 216 15.38 23.67 3.39
CA ALA A 216 16.84 23.67 3.54
C ALA A 216 17.47 24.99 3.06
N GLU A 217 17.05 25.51 1.90
CA GLU A 217 17.52 26.80 1.39
C GLU A 217 17.16 27.96 2.34
N LEU A 218 15.96 27.92 2.92
CA LEU A 218 15.54 28.90 3.92
C LEU A 218 16.42 28.83 5.17
N GLN A 219 16.69 27.63 5.69
CA GLN A 219 17.55 27.43 6.85
C GLN A 219 18.99 27.95 6.61
N ASP A 220 19.55 27.68 5.43
CA ASP A 220 20.87 28.20 5.04
C ASP A 220 20.88 29.73 5.00
N LYS A 221 19.82 30.35 4.47
CA LYS A 221 19.67 31.80 4.43
C LYS A 221 19.46 32.43 5.80
N GLU A 222 18.72 31.77 6.70
CA GLU A 222 18.59 32.20 8.10
C GLU A 222 19.94 32.16 8.82
N GLN A 223 20.75 31.13 8.58
CA GLN A 223 22.08 31.02 9.17
C GLN A 223 23.04 32.09 8.62
N GLU A 224 22.96 32.39 7.32
CA GLU A 224 23.70 33.48 6.68
C GLU A 224 23.33 34.84 7.30
N LEU A 225 22.03 35.11 7.47
CA LEU A 225 21.54 36.34 8.11
C LEU A 225 22.01 36.47 9.55
N GLU A 226 22.00 35.39 10.33
CA GLU A 226 22.49 35.40 11.71
C GLU A 226 24.00 35.72 11.77
N ASN A 227 24.79 35.18 10.84
CA ASN A 227 26.21 35.50 10.75
C ASN A 227 26.44 36.97 10.38
N LEU A 228 25.68 37.50 9.43
CA LEU A 228 25.74 38.92 9.06
C LEU A 228 25.32 39.84 10.20
N ARG A 229 24.33 39.46 11.01
CA ARG A 229 23.94 40.21 12.22
C ARG A 229 25.07 40.27 13.23
N LYS A 230 25.75 39.14 13.50
CA LYS A 230 26.93 39.12 14.38
C LYS A 230 28.05 40.00 13.84
N GLN A 231 28.28 39.98 12.53
CA GLN A 231 29.28 40.85 11.91
C GLN A 231 28.91 42.33 12.03
N ALA A 232 27.63 42.68 11.90
CA ALA A 232 27.15 44.04 12.05
C ALA A 232 27.36 44.60 13.47
N GLU A 233 27.45 43.74 14.49
CA GLU A 233 27.72 44.14 15.88
C GLU A 233 29.17 44.61 16.12
N ILE A 234 30.10 44.28 15.22
CA ILE A 234 31.51 44.69 15.32
C ILE A 234 31.66 46.22 15.26
N ILE A 235 30.88 46.90 14.41
CA ILE A 235 30.98 48.36 14.24
C ILE A 235 30.61 49.11 15.55
N PRO A 236 29.45 48.84 16.18
CA PRO A 236 29.13 49.42 17.49
C PRO A 236 30.17 49.13 18.58
N GLN A 237 30.73 47.91 18.62
CA GLN A 237 31.77 47.56 19.59
C GLN A 237 33.03 48.41 19.37
N LEU A 238 33.50 48.52 18.13
CA LEU A 238 34.63 49.39 17.77
C LEU A 238 34.36 50.86 18.06
N MET A 239 33.13 51.35 17.84
CA MET A 239 32.74 52.72 18.20
C MET A 239 32.86 52.95 19.71
N SER A 240 32.36 52.02 20.53
CA SER A 240 32.48 52.10 21.99
C SER A 240 33.94 52.08 22.47
N GLU A 241 34.79 51.26 21.85
CA GLU A 241 36.23 51.26 22.13
C GLU A 241 36.89 52.59 21.77
N CYS A 242 36.59 53.16 20.61
CA CYS A 242 37.06 54.48 20.19
C CYS A 242 36.63 55.58 21.17
N GLU A 243 35.39 55.57 21.64
CA GLU A 243 34.90 56.50 22.67
C GLU A 243 35.66 56.35 23.99
N SER A 244 35.89 55.10 24.44
CA SER A 244 36.66 54.81 25.66
C SER A 244 38.12 55.32 25.56
N ILE A 245 38.77 55.08 24.43
CA ILE A 245 40.14 55.55 24.18
C ILE A 245 40.19 57.07 24.14
N THR A 246 39.21 57.70 23.48
CA THR A 246 39.10 59.16 23.42
C THR A 246 38.93 59.77 24.82
N ALA A 247 38.09 59.17 25.67
CA ALA A 247 37.91 59.62 27.05
C ALA A 247 39.21 59.47 27.88
N LYS A 248 39.93 58.36 27.72
CA LYS A 248 41.24 58.17 28.37
C LYS A 248 42.28 59.18 27.90
N LEU A 249 42.31 59.47 26.60
CA LEU A 249 43.19 60.48 26.02
C LEU A 249 42.90 61.87 26.61
N GLN A 250 41.63 62.30 26.64
CA GLN A 250 41.24 63.58 27.24
C GLN A 250 41.60 63.67 28.73
N ALA A 251 41.44 62.58 29.49
CA ALA A 251 41.84 62.52 30.89
C ALA A 251 43.37 62.63 31.06
N ALA A 252 44.14 62.03 30.17
CA ALA A 252 45.60 62.15 30.15
C ALA A 252 46.04 63.57 29.77
N GLU A 253 45.42 64.18 28.76
CA GLU A 253 45.69 65.56 28.35
C GLU A 253 45.39 66.57 29.47
N THR A 254 44.27 66.40 30.18
CA THR A 254 43.92 67.25 31.33
C THR A 254 44.97 67.13 32.43
N ARG A 255 45.37 65.91 32.77
CA ARG A 255 46.42 65.66 33.78
C ARG A 255 47.78 66.22 33.36
N ASN A 256 48.13 66.16 32.07
CA ASN A 256 49.34 66.79 31.56
C ASN A 256 49.30 68.32 31.72
N LYS A 257 48.18 68.96 31.38
CA LYS A 257 47.99 70.41 31.60
C LYS A 257 48.12 70.80 33.07
N GLU A 258 47.57 70.00 33.98
CA GLU A 258 47.72 70.21 35.43
C GLU A 258 49.18 70.10 35.87
N LEU A 259 49.92 69.10 35.37
CA LEU A 259 51.34 68.93 35.68
C LEU A 259 52.19 70.05 35.09
N GLU A 260 51.93 70.50 33.86
CA GLU A 260 52.57 71.66 33.24
C GLU A 260 52.36 72.92 34.09
N GLY A 261 51.13 73.16 34.57
CA GLY A 261 50.83 74.27 35.47
C GLY A 261 51.58 74.17 36.79
N ARG A 262 51.70 72.97 37.37
CA ARG A 262 52.52 72.74 38.59
C ARG A 262 54.00 72.99 38.35
N ILE A 263 54.53 72.57 37.20
CA ILE A 263 55.93 72.82 36.82
C ILE A 263 56.17 74.33 36.69
N GLN A 264 55.27 75.06 36.02
CA GLN A 264 55.37 76.52 35.90
C GLN A 264 55.35 77.21 37.27
N GLY A 265 54.46 76.79 38.18
CA GLY A 265 54.41 77.33 39.54
C GLY A 265 55.71 77.09 40.32
N LEU A 266 56.22 75.85 40.30
CA LEU A 266 57.51 75.52 40.93
C LEU A 266 58.68 76.29 40.31
N GLN A 267 58.65 76.53 39.00
CA GLN A 267 59.68 77.32 38.32
C GLN A 267 59.69 78.78 38.81
N LEU A 268 58.50 79.39 38.97
CA LEU A 268 58.37 80.73 39.54
C LEU A 268 58.89 80.81 40.98
N ASP A 269 58.56 79.82 41.81
CA ASP A 269 59.04 79.75 43.20
C ASP A 269 60.57 79.63 43.28
N ILE A 270 61.18 78.82 42.38
CA ILE A 270 62.63 78.69 42.26
C ILE A 270 63.26 80.03 41.84
N ASP A 271 62.69 80.72 40.86
CA ASP A 271 63.21 82.00 40.38
C ASP A 271 63.12 83.10 41.45
N ASP A 272 62.01 83.19 42.18
CA ASP A 272 61.84 84.09 43.33
C ASP A 272 62.84 83.79 44.45
N SER A 273 63.01 82.51 44.80
CA SER A 273 64.02 82.08 45.78
C SER A 273 65.44 82.47 45.36
N ARG A 274 65.77 82.29 44.07
CA ARG A 274 67.07 82.66 43.49
C ARG A 274 67.29 84.17 43.50
N GLN A 275 66.27 84.96 43.21
CA GLN A 275 66.32 86.42 43.30
C GLN A 275 66.55 86.88 44.74
N LYS A 276 65.79 86.34 45.71
CA LYS A 276 65.98 86.62 47.14
C LYS A 276 67.38 86.26 47.62
N GLN A 277 67.90 85.10 47.21
CA GLN A 277 69.27 84.69 47.50
C GLN A 277 70.30 85.66 46.90
N GLY A 278 70.07 86.14 45.67
CA GLY A 278 70.89 87.16 45.02
C GLY A 278 70.93 88.48 45.80
N ASN A 279 69.76 88.99 46.21
CA ASN A 279 69.65 90.20 47.03
C ASN A 279 70.40 90.05 48.37
N MET A 280 70.19 88.93 49.07
CA MET A 280 70.89 88.61 50.32
C MET A 280 72.41 88.58 50.11
N LYS A 281 72.89 88.02 49.00
CA LYS A 281 74.33 88.00 48.67
C LYS A 281 74.89 89.41 48.45
N ILE A 282 74.12 90.31 47.83
CA ILE A 282 74.50 91.72 47.66
C ILE A 282 74.56 92.43 49.02
N GLU A 283 73.55 92.24 49.87
CA GLU A 283 73.54 92.81 51.23
C GLU A 283 74.73 92.33 52.06
N LEU A 284 75.03 91.02 52.03
CA LEU A 284 76.20 90.45 52.69
C LEU A 284 77.51 91.04 52.15
N LYS A 285 77.60 91.27 50.83
CA LYS A 285 78.76 91.92 50.23
C LYS A 285 78.91 93.36 50.72
N ASN A 286 77.83 94.15 50.74
CA ASN A 286 77.86 95.52 51.24
C ASN A 286 78.27 95.58 52.72
N LEU A 287 77.77 94.65 53.55
CA LEU A 287 78.18 94.50 54.95
C LEU A 287 79.67 94.18 55.07
N MET A 288 80.18 93.26 54.24
CA MET A 288 81.60 92.94 54.17
C MET A 288 82.43 94.18 53.80
N ASP A 289 82.04 94.92 52.76
CA ASP A 289 82.74 96.13 52.31
C ASP A 289 82.79 97.20 53.42
N VAL A 290 81.70 97.36 54.20
CA VAL A 290 81.67 98.24 55.38
C VAL A 290 82.60 97.74 56.49
N LEU A 291 82.64 96.43 56.76
CA LEU A 291 83.54 95.85 57.75
C LEU A 291 85.01 96.01 57.36
N ASP A 292 85.34 95.80 56.09
CA ASP A 292 86.68 96.02 55.55
C ASP A 292 87.09 97.48 55.71
N GLY A 293 86.22 98.43 55.37
CA GLY A 293 86.45 99.85 55.63
C GLY A 293 86.64 100.18 57.12
N LYS A 294 85.88 99.55 58.02
CA LYS A 294 86.06 99.70 59.47
C LYS A 294 87.37 99.09 59.97
N LEU A 295 87.83 97.99 59.37
CA LEU A 295 89.13 97.39 59.65
C LEU A 295 90.27 98.32 59.22
N ASP A 296 90.15 98.95 58.05
CA ASP A 296 91.13 99.95 57.57
C ASP A 296 91.20 101.16 58.51
N GLU A 297 90.05 101.74 58.90
CA GLU A 297 89.98 102.82 59.90
C GLU A 297 90.65 102.42 61.23
N LEU A 298 90.40 101.20 61.73
CA LEU A 298 91.03 100.69 62.94
C LEU A 298 92.54 100.47 62.78
N GLN A 299 93.01 100.05 61.59
CA GLN A 299 94.43 99.92 61.29
C GLN A 299 95.10 101.29 61.24
N GLU A 300 94.49 102.28 60.58
CA GLU A 300 94.96 103.67 60.59
C GLU A 300 95.02 104.23 62.01
N PHE A 301 93.97 104.01 62.81
CA PHE A 301 93.95 104.42 64.22
C PHE A 301 95.07 103.76 65.02
N ARG A 302 95.30 102.45 64.83
CA ARG A 302 96.41 101.72 65.46
C ARG A 302 97.77 102.26 65.04
N GLN A 303 97.96 102.56 63.75
CA GLN A 303 99.20 103.19 63.26
C GLN A 303 99.38 104.61 63.81
N GLY A 304 98.30 105.38 63.92
CA GLY A 304 98.29 106.70 64.55
C GLY A 304 98.68 106.63 66.03
N LEU A 305 98.08 105.73 66.80
CA LEU A 305 98.48 105.44 68.18
C LEU A 305 99.94 104.98 68.28
N SER A 306 100.41 104.14 67.34
CA SER A 306 101.80 103.72 67.30
C SER A 306 102.75 104.89 67.04
N LYS A 307 102.36 105.91 66.25
CA LYS A 307 103.15 107.14 66.07
C LYS A 307 103.17 108.01 67.32
N LEU A 308 102.06 108.12 68.05
CA LEU A 308 102.01 108.79 69.36
C LEU A 308 102.82 108.06 70.44
N GLY A 309 103.04 106.74 70.31
CA GLY A 309 103.89 105.96 71.20
C GLY A 309 105.40 106.06 70.94
N VAL A 310 105.82 106.69 69.84
CA VAL A 310 107.24 106.95 69.52
C VAL A 310 107.71 108.32 70.04
N ASP A 311 106.78 109.20 70.40
CA ASP A 311 107.06 110.53 70.97
C ASP A 311 107.01 110.57 72.51
N ASN A 312 107.39 109.47 73.17
CA ASN A 312 107.50 109.37 74.64
C ASN A 312 108.85 108.77 75.06
#